data_AF-A0A7W1QTP1-F1
#
_entry.id   AF-A0A7W1QTP1-F1
#
_cell.length_a   1.000
_cell.length_b   1.000
_cell.length_c   1.000
_cell.angle_alpha   90.00
_cell.angle_beta   90.00
_cell.angle_gamma   90.00
#
_symmetry.space_group_name_H-M   'P 1'
#
loop_
_entity.id
_entity.type
_entity.pdbx_description
1 polymer ?
#
loop_
_entity_poly.entity_id
_entity_poly.type
_entity_poly.pdbx_seq_one_letter_code
_entity_poly.pdbx_strand_id
1 'polypeptide(L)'
;MSTAIRFPRHSFLKLSLLFAAALFIYLFELPAPALGQVKRVVIIKVDGLPNDMVDRFVHERNPRTGKSQLPWINRVFYEEGTRMANFYVRGMSLSGPSWSLLDTGQHLQIKGNVEYDRYTLHSYDYLNFIPFYIGNIVSRRIDMPGVELLDELGVPLLLDAYPYDERYNGFQLYQRGNRWTTLWRMFPNRFKKDPRELVDEWTMGLEARNILMDQLERELIEKLNDPRIRYLDYYTTEFDHAAHHNRDREAHLYALQELDALIGRIWTAVEKSPLAAETAFILVSDHGVNTDERIYSQGYNLVKLLGSAAGGGHHVITKRRLLLDYAIKGIYPLVPLVTTTTPESFYLKGQSTAYPTALLDFDGNERASFHLRDSDLNLLHILLAELQQRKLSAPLRLALSDAFFRTLNGRRAQWSTQLTELNEELGALRKEIERQRAIVLAQPKKWSKADQDAGRDKEAIRQFARMDSAMNDEREYTIYAATLARLLA
;
A
#
# COMPACT_ATOMS: atom_id res chain seq x y z
N MET A 1 86.57 9.29 -35.73
CA MET A 1 85.17 9.71 -35.91
C MET A 1 84.37 9.27 -34.70
N SER A 2 84.08 10.18 -33.75
CA SER A 2 83.04 10.00 -32.74
C SER A 2 82.70 11.38 -32.17
N THR A 3 81.58 11.94 -32.62
CA THR A 3 81.05 13.23 -32.19
C THR A 3 80.06 12.98 -31.05
N ALA A 4 80.48 13.22 -29.82
CA ALA A 4 79.59 13.16 -28.65
C ALA A 4 78.78 14.46 -28.55
N ILE A 5 77.49 14.38 -28.90
CA ILE A 5 76.52 15.48 -28.78
C ILE A 5 76.18 15.65 -27.29
N ARG A 6 76.64 16.76 -26.69
CA ARG A 6 76.23 17.18 -25.34
C ARG A 6 74.88 17.90 -25.43
N PHE A 7 73.82 17.24 -24.96
CA PHE A 7 72.53 17.90 -24.76
C PHE A 7 72.56 18.83 -23.53
N PRO A 8 72.00 20.04 -23.61
CA PRO A 8 71.99 21.00 -22.51
C PRO A 8 71.07 20.52 -21.39
N ARG A 9 71.65 20.18 -20.23
CA ARG A 9 70.91 19.73 -19.02
C ARG A 9 69.93 20.76 -18.44
N HIS A 10 69.99 22.03 -18.86
CA HIS A 10 69.15 23.09 -18.31
C HIS A 10 67.73 23.16 -18.90
N SER A 11 67.46 22.58 -20.07
CA SER A 11 66.12 22.58 -20.68
C SER A 11 65.18 21.55 -20.05
N PHE A 12 65.72 20.39 -19.64
CA PHE A 12 64.95 19.32 -19.02
C PHE A 12 64.34 19.72 -17.67
N LEU A 13 65.09 20.45 -16.84
CA LEU A 13 64.63 20.85 -15.51
C LEU A 13 63.44 21.82 -15.56
N LYS A 14 63.45 22.75 -16.53
CA LYS A 14 62.36 23.71 -16.74
C LYS A 14 61.11 23.01 -17.30
N LEU A 15 61.29 22.04 -18.19
CA LEU A 15 60.17 21.27 -18.74
C LEU A 15 59.53 20.38 -17.68
N SER A 16 60.32 19.75 -16.80
CA SER A 16 59.79 18.96 -15.69
C SER A 16 59.06 19.80 -14.64
N LEU A 17 59.51 21.03 -14.38
CA LEU A 17 58.84 21.96 -13.47
C LEU A 17 57.51 22.46 -14.04
N LEU A 18 57.46 22.80 -15.33
CA LEU A 18 56.22 23.19 -16.01
C LEU A 18 55.22 22.03 -16.08
N PHE A 19 55.69 20.82 -16.37
CA PHE A 19 54.84 19.63 -16.41
C PHE A 19 54.30 19.28 -15.02
N ALA A 20 55.14 19.37 -13.97
CA ALA A 20 54.72 19.17 -12.60
C ALA A 20 53.70 20.23 -12.15
N ALA A 21 53.91 21.51 -12.49
CA ALA A 21 52.97 22.58 -12.18
C ALA A 21 51.62 22.40 -12.92
N ALA A 22 51.65 22.04 -14.21
CA ALA A 22 50.45 21.77 -14.98
C ALA A 22 49.70 20.54 -14.46
N LEU A 23 50.41 19.48 -14.07
CA LEU A 23 49.82 18.30 -13.44
C LEU A 23 49.23 18.63 -12.07
N PHE A 24 49.87 19.49 -11.29
CA PHE A 24 49.38 19.92 -9.98
C PHE A 24 48.10 20.77 -10.12
N ILE A 25 48.06 21.70 -11.08
CA ILE A 25 46.84 22.46 -11.41
C ILE A 25 45.74 21.53 -11.90
N TYR A 26 46.05 20.59 -12.81
CA TYR A 26 45.09 19.61 -13.30
C TYR A 26 44.54 18.70 -12.18
N LEU A 27 45.38 18.29 -11.23
CA LEU A 27 44.96 17.48 -10.07
C LEU A 27 44.14 18.28 -9.04
N PHE A 28 44.31 19.61 -8.96
CA PHE A 28 43.48 20.49 -8.12
C PHE A 28 42.20 20.97 -8.81
N GLU A 29 42.15 20.93 -10.14
CA GLU A 29 40.94 21.17 -10.94
C GLU A 29 40.14 19.90 -11.24
N LEU A 30 40.66 18.72 -10.93
CA LEU A 30 39.82 17.53 -10.85
C LEU A 30 38.75 17.81 -9.78
N PRO A 31 37.45 17.81 -10.13
CA PRO A 31 36.42 17.91 -9.12
C PRO A 31 36.71 16.77 -8.14
N ALA A 32 37.04 17.13 -6.89
CA ALA A 32 37.05 16.16 -5.81
C ALA A 32 35.76 15.36 -5.99
N PRO A 33 35.80 14.01 -6.08
CA PRO A 33 34.57 13.26 -6.13
C PRO A 33 33.80 13.76 -4.91
N ALA A 34 32.72 14.48 -5.16
CA ALA A 34 31.81 14.90 -4.12
C ALA A 34 31.18 13.58 -3.68
N LEU A 35 31.90 12.87 -2.80
CA LEU A 35 31.35 11.90 -1.88
C LEU A 35 30.57 12.73 -0.85
N GLY A 36 29.62 13.54 -1.34
CA GLY A 36 28.62 14.17 -0.53
C GLY A 36 27.83 13.03 0.05
N GLN A 37 28.10 12.71 1.31
CA GLN A 37 27.33 11.71 2.02
C GLN A 37 25.89 12.24 2.07
N VAL A 38 24.97 11.55 1.42
CA VAL A 38 23.54 11.87 1.52
C VAL A 38 23.16 11.85 2.99
N LYS A 39 22.68 12.99 3.47
CA LYS A 39 22.28 13.22 4.86
C LYS A 39 20.77 13.33 5.02
N ARG A 40 20.07 13.74 3.96
CA ARG A 40 18.61 13.83 3.93
C ARG A 40 18.05 13.15 2.68
N VAL A 41 16.90 12.52 2.82
CA VAL A 41 16.12 11.95 1.72
C VAL A 41 14.76 12.64 1.68
N VAL A 42 14.36 13.06 0.48
CA VAL A 42 13.02 13.59 0.16
C VAL A 42 12.44 12.73 -0.95
N ILE A 43 11.32 12.05 -0.68
CA ILE A 43 10.70 11.10 -1.61
C ILE A 43 9.32 11.62 -2.03
N ILE A 44 9.11 11.80 -3.33
CA ILE A 44 7.81 12.01 -3.94
C ILE A 44 7.32 10.65 -4.44
N LYS A 45 6.32 10.11 -3.75
CA LYS A 45 5.65 8.86 -4.07
C LYS A 45 4.42 9.18 -4.91
N VAL A 46 4.39 8.72 -6.15
CA VAL A 46 3.27 8.98 -7.08
C VAL A 46 2.62 7.66 -7.43
N ASP A 47 1.34 7.54 -7.12
CA ASP A 47 0.55 6.38 -7.52
C ASP A 47 0.38 6.34 -9.06
N GLY A 48 0.62 5.18 -9.66
CA GLY A 48 0.24 4.90 -11.04
C GLY A 48 0.94 5.72 -12.13
N LEU A 49 2.19 6.17 -11.95
CA LEU A 49 2.91 7.03 -12.90
C LEU A 49 3.64 6.21 -13.98
N PRO A 50 3.15 6.19 -15.24
CA PRO A 50 3.76 5.43 -16.32
C PRO A 50 4.99 6.15 -16.90
N ASN A 51 6.10 5.43 -17.02
CA ASN A 51 7.38 5.97 -17.50
C ASN A 51 7.28 6.53 -18.92
N ASP A 52 6.63 5.81 -19.84
CA ASP A 52 6.51 6.19 -21.25
C ASP A 52 5.73 7.50 -21.44
N MET A 53 4.73 7.76 -20.61
CA MET A 53 3.96 8.99 -20.65
C MET A 53 4.77 10.19 -20.15
N VAL A 54 5.54 10.01 -19.07
CA VAL A 54 6.45 11.04 -18.56
C VAL A 54 7.51 11.35 -19.62
N ASP A 55 8.16 10.32 -20.16
CA ASP A 55 9.14 10.45 -21.24
C ASP A 55 8.53 11.22 -22.43
N ARG A 56 7.32 10.86 -22.88
CA ARG A 56 6.62 11.55 -23.97
C ARG A 56 6.47 13.05 -23.70
N PHE A 57 5.91 13.43 -22.56
CA PHE A 57 5.61 14.84 -22.27
C PHE A 57 6.83 15.67 -21.86
N VAL A 58 7.89 15.03 -21.34
CA VAL A 58 9.19 15.69 -21.16
C VAL A 58 9.79 16.11 -22.51
N HIS A 59 9.71 15.26 -23.53
CA HIS A 59 10.25 15.56 -24.87
C HIS A 59 9.33 16.46 -25.69
N GLU A 60 8.02 16.42 -25.45
CA GLU A 60 7.08 17.30 -26.12
C GLU A 60 7.36 18.77 -25.75
N ARG A 61 7.29 19.66 -26.75
CA ARG A 61 7.52 21.09 -26.58
C ARG A 61 6.21 21.84 -26.57
N ASN A 62 6.01 22.65 -25.54
CA ASN A 62 4.89 23.57 -25.47
C ASN A 62 5.03 24.60 -26.61
N PRO A 63 4.05 24.70 -27.54
CA PRO A 63 4.17 25.56 -28.71
C PRO A 63 4.20 27.05 -28.38
N ARG A 64 3.74 27.45 -27.17
CA ARG A 64 3.74 28.86 -26.73
C ARG A 64 5.07 29.29 -26.12
N THR A 65 5.74 28.40 -25.39
CA THR A 65 6.96 28.74 -24.62
C THR A 65 8.23 28.14 -25.21
N GLY A 66 8.12 27.15 -26.09
CA GLY A 66 9.25 26.37 -26.63
C GLY A 66 9.92 25.45 -25.61
N LYS A 67 9.43 25.39 -24.36
CA LYS A 67 9.97 24.55 -23.29
C LYS A 67 9.31 23.16 -23.30
N SER A 68 9.88 22.22 -22.55
CA SER A 68 9.19 20.96 -22.22
C SER A 68 7.79 21.24 -21.64
N GLN A 69 6.84 20.32 -21.88
CA GLN A 69 5.55 20.37 -21.18
C GLN A 69 5.69 20.08 -19.67
N LEU A 70 6.77 19.40 -19.27
CA LEU A 70 7.13 19.05 -17.89
C LEU A 70 8.52 19.62 -17.55
N PRO A 71 8.65 20.97 -17.45
CA PRO A 71 9.94 21.64 -17.35
C PRO A 71 10.73 21.29 -16.09
N TRP A 72 10.08 21.05 -14.94
CA TRP A 72 10.79 20.72 -13.71
C TRP A 72 11.26 19.28 -13.67
N ILE A 73 10.43 18.33 -14.11
CA ILE A 73 10.81 16.93 -14.26
C ILE A 73 11.99 16.82 -15.24
N ASN A 74 11.92 17.52 -16.37
CA ASN A 74 13.01 17.59 -17.34
C ASN A 74 14.30 18.10 -16.69
N ARG A 75 14.25 19.25 -16.01
CA ARG A 75 15.43 19.83 -15.38
C ARG A 75 16.01 18.93 -14.30
N VAL A 76 15.19 18.54 -13.32
CA VAL A 76 15.63 17.87 -12.09
C VAL A 76 16.08 16.43 -12.36
N PHE A 77 15.40 15.69 -13.24
CA PHE A 77 15.65 14.25 -13.42
C PHE A 77 16.31 13.88 -14.75
N TYR A 78 16.14 14.67 -15.82
CA TYR A 78 16.72 14.37 -17.13
C TYR A 78 18.02 15.14 -17.40
N GLU A 79 18.06 16.44 -17.06
CA GLU A 79 19.22 17.29 -17.33
C GLU A 79 20.24 17.23 -16.19
N GLU A 80 19.78 17.31 -14.93
CA GLU A 80 20.63 17.40 -13.74
C GLU A 80 20.63 16.13 -12.88
N GLY A 81 19.78 15.14 -13.21
CA GLY A 81 19.50 13.99 -12.37
C GLY A 81 19.89 12.63 -12.95
N THR A 82 19.41 11.57 -12.30
CA THR A 82 19.54 10.19 -12.75
C THR A 82 18.16 9.55 -12.88
N ARG A 83 17.98 8.76 -13.93
CA ARG A 83 16.74 8.04 -14.22
C ARG A 83 17.00 6.54 -14.42
N MET A 84 16.03 5.73 -14.03
CA MET A 84 15.99 4.31 -14.37
C MET A 84 15.07 4.11 -15.56
N ALA A 85 15.61 3.65 -16.70
CA ALA A 85 14.81 3.43 -17.91
C ALA A 85 13.81 2.27 -17.76
N ASN A 86 14.07 1.33 -16.86
CA ASN A 86 13.21 0.17 -16.62
C ASN A 86 13.04 -0.02 -15.12
N PHE A 87 12.02 0.63 -14.55
CA PHE A 87 11.61 0.44 -13.17
C PHE A 87 10.30 -0.34 -13.16
N TYR A 88 10.26 -1.45 -12.42
CA TYR A 88 9.05 -2.26 -12.30
C TYR A 88 8.99 -2.92 -10.94
N VAL A 89 7.77 -3.10 -10.43
CA VAL A 89 7.53 -3.92 -9.26
C VAL A 89 7.36 -5.37 -9.68
N ARG A 90 8.13 -6.26 -9.07
CA ARG A 90 8.03 -7.70 -9.32
C ARG A 90 6.79 -8.27 -8.63
N GLY A 91 5.91 -8.88 -9.40
CA GLY A 91 4.73 -9.61 -8.90
C GLY A 91 3.42 -8.95 -9.30
N MET A 92 2.73 -8.33 -8.34
CA MET A 92 1.45 -7.64 -8.57
C MET A 92 1.66 -6.14 -8.58
N SER A 93 1.46 -5.53 -9.75
CA SER A 93 1.53 -4.09 -10.00
C SER A 93 0.23 -3.42 -9.55
N LEU A 94 -0.02 -3.45 -8.24
CA LEU A 94 -1.14 -2.83 -7.55
C LEU A 94 -0.58 -2.03 -6.38
N SER A 95 -1.22 -0.91 -6.01
CA SER A 95 -0.67 0.02 -5.01
C SER A 95 -0.32 -0.67 -3.69
N GLY A 96 -1.22 -1.47 -3.10
CA GLY A 96 -0.97 -2.20 -1.85
C GLY A 96 0.31 -3.05 -1.90
N PRO A 97 0.37 -4.08 -2.77
CA PRO A 97 1.56 -4.90 -2.96
C PRO A 97 2.81 -4.09 -3.31
N SER A 98 2.71 -3.19 -4.30
CA SER A 98 3.86 -2.44 -4.81
C SER A 98 4.49 -1.54 -3.75
N TRP A 99 3.70 -0.76 -3.01
CA TRP A 99 4.24 0.06 -1.93
C TRP A 99 4.82 -0.79 -0.79
N SER A 100 4.29 -1.99 -0.53
CA SER A 100 4.92 -2.92 0.43
C SER A 100 6.36 -3.25 0.05
N LEU A 101 6.63 -3.46 -1.25
CA LEU A 101 7.97 -3.74 -1.74
C LEU A 101 8.85 -2.49 -1.70
N LEU A 102 8.32 -1.36 -2.16
CA LEU A 102 9.08 -0.10 -2.23
C LEU A 102 9.48 0.42 -0.85
N ASP A 103 8.57 0.32 0.12
CA ASP A 103 8.81 0.82 1.47
C ASP A 103 9.56 -0.17 2.36
N THR A 104 9.79 -1.42 1.95
CA THR A 104 10.55 -2.39 2.77
C THR A 104 11.82 -2.90 2.11
N GLY A 105 11.91 -2.81 0.78
CA GLY A 105 12.92 -3.49 -0.02
C GLY A 105 12.80 -5.02 -0.05
N GLN A 106 11.72 -5.58 0.52
CA GLN A 106 11.48 -7.02 0.61
C GLN A 106 10.55 -7.53 -0.50
N HIS A 107 10.58 -8.84 -0.73
CA HIS A 107 9.59 -9.49 -1.58
C HIS A 107 8.17 -9.31 -1.02
N LEU A 108 7.19 -9.26 -1.93
CA LEU A 108 5.78 -9.02 -1.63
C LEU A 108 5.26 -9.94 -0.51
N GLN A 109 5.03 -9.35 0.67
CA GLN A 109 4.28 -9.99 1.76
C GLN A 109 2.78 -9.82 1.55
N ILE A 110 2.38 -8.63 1.10
CA ILE A 110 1.01 -8.28 0.73
C ILE A 110 0.80 -8.58 -0.75
N LYS A 111 -0.22 -9.39 -1.05
CA LYS A 111 -0.49 -9.95 -2.37
C LYS A 111 -1.74 -9.40 -3.04
N GLY A 112 -2.43 -8.45 -2.42
CA GLY A 112 -3.57 -7.79 -3.04
C GLY A 112 -3.77 -6.40 -2.46
N ASN A 113 -4.60 -5.61 -3.13
CA ASN A 113 -5.18 -4.43 -2.49
C ASN A 113 -6.14 -4.87 -1.38
N VAL A 114 -6.84 -6.00 -1.59
CA VAL A 114 -7.55 -6.74 -0.56
C VAL A 114 -7.18 -8.21 -0.57
N GLU A 115 -7.05 -8.77 0.63
CA GLU A 115 -6.89 -10.20 0.85
C GLU A 115 -8.00 -10.72 1.74
N TYR A 116 -8.37 -11.99 1.54
CA TYR A 116 -9.39 -12.65 2.33
C TYR A 116 -8.78 -13.85 3.06
N ASP A 117 -9.03 -13.90 4.36
CA ASP A 117 -8.86 -15.11 5.13
C ASP A 117 -10.01 -16.08 4.81
N ARG A 118 -9.66 -17.26 4.32
CA ARG A 118 -10.63 -18.28 3.89
C ARG A 118 -11.28 -19.01 5.05
N TYR A 119 -10.69 -18.96 6.24
CA TYR A 119 -11.18 -19.65 7.44
C TYR A 119 -12.15 -18.80 8.24
N THR A 120 -11.87 -17.51 8.33
CA THR A 120 -12.63 -16.55 9.15
C THR A 120 -13.54 -15.63 8.33
N LEU A 121 -13.34 -15.58 7.01
CA LEU A 121 -13.91 -14.58 6.10
C LEU A 121 -13.49 -13.14 6.42
N HIS A 122 -12.44 -12.96 7.22
CA HIS A 122 -11.85 -11.66 7.47
C HIS A 122 -11.29 -11.06 6.17
N SER A 123 -11.47 -9.76 5.98
CA SER A 123 -10.94 -9.03 4.84
C SER A 123 -9.89 -8.02 5.28
N TYR A 124 -8.68 -8.19 4.76
CA TYR A 124 -7.59 -7.24 4.93
C TYR A 124 -7.65 -6.23 3.78
N ASP A 125 -8.29 -5.08 4.00
CA ASP A 125 -8.36 -3.99 3.02
C ASP A 125 -7.28 -2.94 3.28
N TYR A 126 -6.20 -3.02 2.51
CA TYR A 126 -5.03 -2.16 2.69
C TYR A 126 -5.23 -0.76 2.11
N LEU A 127 -6.27 -0.54 1.29
CA LEU A 127 -6.60 0.77 0.73
C LEU A 127 -7.62 1.54 1.57
N ASN A 128 -8.23 0.92 2.59
CA ASN A 128 -9.30 1.55 3.35
C ASN A 128 -8.77 2.39 4.52
N PHE A 129 -8.58 3.69 4.25
CA PHE A 129 -8.05 4.66 5.21
C PHE A 129 -9.01 5.02 6.36
N ILE A 130 -10.32 4.80 6.22
CA ILE A 130 -11.30 5.37 7.17
C ILE A 130 -11.43 4.61 8.49
N PRO A 131 -11.51 3.26 8.48
CA PRO A 131 -11.38 2.48 9.71
C PRO A 131 -10.09 2.80 10.45
N PHE A 132 -8.98 3.02 9.71
CA PHE A 132 -7.73 3.49 10.28
C PHE A 132 -7.88 4.84 10.99
N TYR A 133 -8.40 5.87 10.31
CA TYR A 133 -8.56 7.19 10.94
C TYR A 133 -9.50 7.16 12.15
N ILE A 134 -10.58 6.40 12.11
CA ILE A 134 -11.49 6.23 13.25
C ILE A 134 -10.78 5.53 14.41
N GLY A 135 -10.10 4.41 14.15
CA GLY A 135 -9.30 3.70 15.15
C GLY A 135 -8.21 4.57 15.75
N ASN A 136 -7.64 5.47 14.95
CA ASN A 136 -6.63 6.42 15.37
C ASN A 136 -7.18 7.54 16.26
N ILE A 137 -8.37 8.09 15.96
CA ILE A 137 -9.04 9.09 16.82
C ILE A 137 -9.27 8.53 18.23
N VAL A 138 -9.71 7.28 18.33
CA VAL A 138 -9.96 6.64 19.63
C VAL A 138 -8.72 5.98 20.24
N SER A 139 -7.53 6.24 19.68
CA SER A 139 -6.23 5.72 20.15
C SER A 139 -6.17 4.18 20.26
N ARG A 140 -6.95 3.47 19.42
CA ARG A 140 -6.93 2.00 19.34
C ARG A 140 -5.97 1.48 18.27
N ARG A 141 -5.71 2.25 17.23
CA ARG A 141 -4.74 1.94 16.17
C ARG A 141 -3.94 3.18 15.81
N ILE A 142 -2.72 3.02 15.32
CA ILE A 142 -1.88 4.17 14.96
C ILE A 142 -1.26 4.10 13.58
N ASP A 143 -1.19 2.89 13.00
CA ASP A 143 -0.63 2.65 11.68
C ASP A 143 -1.71 2.03 10.76
N MET A 144 -1.52 2.16 9.45
CA MET A 144 -2.40 1.52 8.46
C MET A 144 -2.33 -0.02 8.58
N PRO A 145 -3.39 -0.77 8.23
CA PRO A 145 -3.42 -2.23 8.38
C PRO A 145 -2.24 -2.94 7.68
N GLY A 146 -1.79 -2.44 6.53
CA GLY A 146 -0.63 -2.99 5.83
C GLY A 146 0.67 -2.84 6.61
N VAL A 147 0.83 -1.77 7.38
CA VAL A 147 1.99 -1.55 8.27
C VAL A 147 1.91 -2.47 9.48
N GLU A 148 0.73 -2.66 10.06
CA GLU A 148 0.52 -3.56 11.20
C GLU A 148 0.84 -5.01 10.82
N LEU A 149 0.42 -5.46 9.63
CA LEU A 149 0.78 -6.78 9.11
C LEU A 149 2.30 -6.92 8.88
N LEU A 150 2.95 -5.91 8.31
CA LEU A 150 4.41 -5.94 8.13
C LEU A 150 5.16 -5.98 9.48
N ASP A 151 4.65 -5.28 10.49
CA ASP A 151 5.16 -5.31 11.86
C ASP A 151 5.03 -6.71 12.50
N GLU A 152 3.90 -7.40 12.29
CA GLU A 152 3.70 -8.79 12.72
C GLU A 152 4.70 -9.75 12.08
N LEU A 153 5.08 -9.49 10.82
CA LEU A 153 6.11 -10.23 10.10
C LEU A 153 7.55 -9.79 10.45
N GLY A 154 7.71 -8.78 11.30
CA GLY A 154 9.02 -8.22 11.65
C GLY A 154 9.73 -7.51 10.48
N VAL A 155 8.96 -7.02 9.50
CA VAL A 155 9.46 -6.32 8.32
C VAL A 155 9.35 -4.81 8.54
N PRO A 156 10.45 -4.10 8.78
CA PRO A 156 10.42 -2.65 9.00
C PRO A 156 10.19 -1.89 7.70
N LEU A 157 9.61 -0.69 7.79
CA LEU A 157 9.55 0.25 6.68
C LEU A 157 10.87 1.03 6.57
N LEU A 158 11.15 1.59 5.41
CA LEU A 158 12.30 2.44 5.13
C LEU A 158 12.33 3.63 6.09
N LEU A 159 11.16 4.20 6.38
CA LEU A 159 11.04 5.33 7.30
C LEU A 159 11.39 4.97 8.76
N ASP A 160 11.45 3.69 9.12
CA ASP A 160 11.87 3.20 10.45
C ASP A 160 13.38 3.17 10.63
N ALA A 161 14.15 3.34 9.55
CA ALA A 161 15.58 3.62 9.66
C ALA A 161 15.88 5.00 10.26
N TYR A 162 14.86 5.86 10.40
CA TYR A 162 14.98 7.21 10.93
C TYR A 162 14.25 7.32 12.27
N PRO A 163 14.87 7.96 13.29
CA PRO A 163 14.18 8.29 14.53
C PRO A 163 12.88 9.07 14.28
N TYR A 164 11.90 8.88 15.16
CA TYR A 164 10.60 9.56 15.04
C TYR A 164 10.75 11.09 14.97
N ASP A 165 11.71 11.60 15.72
CA ASP A 165 12.43 12.88 15.64
C ASP A 165 12.67 13.56 14.30
N GLU A 166 13.20 12.73 13.43
CA GLU A 166 14.03 13.08 12.29
C GLU A 166 13.29 12.80 10.99
N ARG A 167 12.02 12.40 11.07
CA ARG A 167 11.20 12.09 9.91
C ARG A 167 10.00 13.02 9.81
N TYR A 168 9.56 13.26 8.58
CA TYR A 168 8.27 13.80 8.23
C TYR A 168 7.64 12.85 7.24
N ASN A 169 6.44 12.37 7.55
CA ASN A 169 5.69 11.50 6.67
C ASN A 169 4.31 12.09 6.43
N GLY A 170 3.96 12.22 5.15
CA GLY A 170 2.62 12.63 4.74
C GLY A 170 1.60 11.50 4.89
N PHE A 171 0.36 11.77 4.50
CA PHE A 171 -0.64 10.71 4.36
C PHE A 171 -0.28 9.82 3.17
N GLN A 172 -0.25 8.52 3.42
CA GLN A 172 0.22 7.54 2.44
C GLN A 172 -0.37 6.16 2.72
N LEU A 173 -0.26 5.25 1.76
CA LEU A 173 -0.86 3.93 1.86
C LEU A 173 -0.28 3.10 3.03
N TYR A 174 1.04 3.12 3.21
CA TYR A 174 1.75 2.51 4.34
C TYR A 174 2.03 3.54 5.43
N GLN A 175 0.99 4.25 5.85
CA GLN A 175 1.14 5.30 6.84
C GLN A 175 1.47 4.74 8.22
N ARG A 176 2.65 5.12 8.71
CA ARG A 176 3.14 4.83 10.07
C ARG A 176 2.94 6.05 10.97
N GLY A 177 1.90 6.00 11.80
CA GLY A 177 1.45 7.08 12.66
C GLY A 177 0.60 8.10 11.92
N ASN A 178 -0.28 8.77 12.67
CA ASN A 178 -0.96 9.95 12.17
C ASN A 178 -0.38 11.23 12.77
N ARG A 179 -0.32 12.29 11.96
CA ARG A 179 0.01 13.65 12.38
C ARG A 179 -1.27 14.48 12.41
N TRP A 180 -2.06 14.29 13.47
CA TRP A 180 -3.30 15.04 13.65
C TRP A 180 -3.08 16.55 13.61
N THR A 181 -1.91 17.06 13.98
CA THR A 181 -1.57 18.48 13.87
C THR A 181 -1.79 19.03 12.47
N THR A 182 -1.53 18.24 11.43
CA THR A 182 -1.79 18.58 10.03
C THR A 182 -3.30 18.73 9.80
N LEU A 183 -4.10 17.76 10.26
CA LEU A 183 -5.57 17.83 10.21
C LEU A 183 -6.14 19.01 11.00
N TRP A 184 -5.63 19.28 12.20
CA TRP A 184 -6.06 20.39 13.04
C TRP A 184 -5.75 21.76 12.43
N ARG A 185 -4.60 21.90 11.76
CA ARG A 185 -4.20 23.14 11.07
C ARG A 185 -5.08 23.46 9.86
N MET A 186 -5.70 22.45 9.25
CA MET A 186 -6.65 22.65 8.13
C MET A 186 -8.02 23.18 8.56
N PHE A 187 -8.44 22.97 9.82
CA PHE A 187 -9.77 23.34 10.31
C PHE A 187 -9.73 24.33 11.49
N PRO A 188 -9.09 25.51 11.36
CA PRO A 188 -8.88 26.43 12.48
C PRO A 188 -10.18 26.98 13.11
N ASN A 189 -11.33 26.90 12.43
CA ASN A 189 -12.61 27.47 12.87
C ASN A 189 -13.74 26.46 13.17
N ARG A 190 -13.47 25.15 13.37
CA ARG A 190 -14.54 24.15 13.56
C ARG A 190 -14.38 23.21 14.76
N PHE A 191 -13.97 23.75 15.91
CA PHE A 191 -14.04 23.07 17.23
C PHE A 191 -15.47 22.69 17.71
N LYS A 192 -16.48 22.65 16.82
CA LYS A 192 -17.88 22.34 17.12
C LYS A 192 -18.46 21.18 16.31
N LYS A 193 -17.72 20.59 15.37
CA LYS A 193 -18.23 19.51 14.51
C LYS A 193 -17.86 18.14 15.06
N ASP A 194 -18.77 17.18 14.88
CA ASP A 194 -18.56 15.78 15.22
C ASP A 194 -17.46 15.18 14.34
N PRO A 195 -16.59 14.29 14.84
CA PRO A 195 -15.57 13.61 14.04
C PRO A 195 -16.11 12.91 12.78
N ARG A 196 -17.38 12.47 12.78
CA ARG A 196 -18.05 11.91 11.59
C ARG A 196 -18.27 12.96 10.51
N GLU A 197 -18.62 14.19 10.87
CA GLU A 197 -18.81 15.27 9.90
C GLU A 197 -17.49 15.69 9.24
N LEU A 198 -16.36 15.58 9.94
CA LEU A 198 -15.03 15.82 9.36
C LEU A 198 -14.63 14.72 8.37
N VAL A 199 -14.96 13.46 8.68
CA VAL A 199 -14.72 12.32 7.77
C VAL A 199 -15.65 12.39 6.56
N ASP A 200 -16.92 12.77 6.74
CA ASP A 200 -17.86 12.98 5.64
C ASP A 200 -17.40 14.14 4.74
N GLU A 201 -16.94 15.26 5.31
CA GLU A 201 -16.40 16.39 4.54
C GLU A 201 -15.10 16.03 3.78
N TRP A 202 -14.24 15.20 4.39
CA TRP A 202 -13.04 14.67 3.75
C TRP A 202 -13.35 13.68 2.61
N THR A 203 -14.39 12.86 2.75
CA THR A 203 -14.80 11.87 1.73
C THR A 203 -15.68 12.43 0.62
N MET A 204 -16.37 13.55 0.84
CA MET A 204 -17.36 14.09 -0.08
C MET A 204 -16.89 15.29 -0.92
N GLY A 205 -15.72 15.88 -0.67
CA GLY A 205 -15.30 17.15 -1.30
C GLY A 205 -13.95 17.14 -2.02
N LEU A 206 -13.94 17.48 -3.32
CA LEU A 206 -12.72 17.81 -4.08
C LEU A 206 -11.93 18.97 -3.43
N GLU A 207 -12.64 19.93 -2.82
CA GLU A 207 -12.05 21.10 -2.16
C GLU A 207 -11.27 20.74 -0.88
N ALA A 208 -11.78 19.78 -0.08
CA ALA A 208 -11.10 19.31 1.14
C ALA A 208 -9.82 18.52 0.81
N ARG A 209 -9.81 17.76 -0.29
CA ARG A 209 -8.62 17.04 -0.77
C ARG A 209 -7.51 17.99 -1.20
N ASN A 210 -7.85 19.04 -1.95
CA ASN A 210 -6.87 20.04 -2.39
C ASN A 210 -6.27 20.81 -1.20
N ILE A 211 -7.09 21.23 -0.23
CA ILE A 211 -6.62 21.90 0.99
C ILE A 211 -5.64 21.02 1.78
N LEU A 212 -5.90 19.71 1.83
CA LEU A 212 -5.05 18.75 2.50
C LEU A 212 -3.71 18.56 1.80
N MET A 213 -3.71 18.40 0.49
CA MET A 213 -2.48 18.27 -0.29
C MET A 213 -1.63 19.53 -0.19
N ASP A 214 -2.24 20.72 -0.28
CA ASP A 214 -1.58 22.01 -0.08
C ASP A 214 -0.95 22.11 1.32
N GLN A 215 -1.66 21.65 2.36
CA GLN A 215 -1.13 21.67 3.72
C GLN A 215 0.03 20.69 3.91
N LEU A 216 -0.06 19.49 3.34
CA LEU A 216 1.02 18.50 3.36
C LEU A 216 2.27 19.00 2.63
N GLU A 217 2.09 19.69 1.50
CA GLU A 217 3.18 20.33 0.77
C GLU A 217 3.84 21.42 1.62
N ARG A 218 3.05 22.32 2.21
CA ARG A 218 3.56 23.40 3.07
C ARG A 218 4.35 22.85 4.24
N GLU A 219 3.84 21.84 4.94
CA GLU A 219 4.52 21.24 6.09
C GLU A 219 5.81 20.53 5.68
N LEU A 220 5.84 19.87 4.52
CA LEU A 220 7.07 19.31 3.97
C LEU A 220 8.10 20.42 3.74
N ILE A 221 7.71 21.50 3.05
CA ILE A 221 8.59 22.65 2.76
C ILE A 221 9.08 23.31 4.05
N GLU A 222 8.21 23.52 5.04
CA GLU A 222 8.60 24.03 6.35
C GLU A 222 9.65 23.13 7.01
N LYS A 223 9.48 21.81 6.94
CA LYS A 223 10.37 20.83 7.55
C LYS A 223 11.73 20.71 6.86
N LEU A 224 11.86 21.11 5.60
CA LEU A 224 13.16 21.21 4.93
C LEU A 224 14.11 22.19 5.65
N ASN A 225 13.58 23.22 6.31
CA ASN A 225 14.39 24.19 7.06
C ASN A 225 14.96 23.64 8.38
N ASP A 226 14.46 22.51 8.89
CA ASP A 226 14.94 21.89 10.12
C ASP A 226 16.01 20.83 9.78
N PRO A 227 17.32 21.09 10.04
CA PRO A 227 18.40 20.17 9.69
C PRO A 227 18.35 18.82 10.43
N ARG A 228 17.52 18.71 11.48
CA ARG A 228 17.28 17.45 12.18
C ARG A 228 16.39 16.51 11.39
N ILE A 229 15.57 17.02 10.48
CA ILE A 229 14.72 16.16 9.64
C ILE A 229 15.57 15.60 8.50
N ARG A 230 15.72 14.28 8.49
CA ARG A 230 16.55 13.48 7.58
C ARG A 230 15.72 12.66 6.59
N TYR A 231 14.45 12.38 6.88
CA TYR A 231 13.55 11.69 5.96
C TYR A 231 12.27 12.51 5.78
N LEU A 232 11.89 12.77 4.53
CA LEU A 232 10.64 13.42 4.18
C LEU A 232 9.98 12.63 3.05
N ASP A 233 8.70 12.33 3.16
CA ASP A 233 7.93 11.84 2.02
C ASP A 233 6.65 12.64 1.77
N TYR A 234 6.24 12.61 0.50
CA TYR A 234 4.99 13.15 0.00
C TYR A 234 4.37 12.11 -0.92
N TYR A 235 3.13 11.71 -0.65
CA TYR A 235 2.41 10.76 -1.48
C TYR A 235 1.23 11.43 -2.16
N THR A 236 1.02 11.11 -3.43
CA THR A 236 -0.12 11.60 -4.21
C THR A 236 -0.70 10.51 -5.09
N THR A 237 -2.02 10.49 -5.15
CA THR A 237 -2.80 9.61 -6.04
C THR A 237 -3.42 10.37 -7.21
N GLU A 238 -3.10 11.66 -7.40
CA GLU A 238 -3.79 12.49 -8.38
C GLU A 238 -3.64 11.97 -9.81
N PHE A 239 -2.44 11.49 -10.19
CA PHE A 239 -2.23 10.96 -11.53
C PHE A 239 -3.01 9.66 -11.76
N ASP A 240 -2.86 8.66 -10.88
CA ASP A 240 -3.60 7.39 -10.96
C ASP A 240 -5.12 7.61 -11.00
N HIS A 241 -5.63 8.49 -10.12
CA HIS A 241 -7.04 8.87 -10.13
C HIS A 241 -7.45 9.50 -11.45
N ALA A 242 -6.68 10.46 -11.99
CA ALA A 242 -7.00 11.09 -13.27
C ALA A 242 -7.00 10.07 -14.42
N ALA A 243 -6.05 9.15 -14.42
CA ALA A 243 -5.91 8.10 -15.43
C ALA A 243 -7.03 7.06 -15.37
N HIS A 244 -7.54 6.74 -14.17
CA HIS A 244 -8.68 5.85 -14.02
C HIS A 244 -10.02 6.47 -14.40
N HIS A 245 -10.18 7.78 -14.23
CA HIS A 245 -11.42 8.48 -14.57
C HIS A 245 -11.47 8.94 -16.03
N ASN A 246 -10.33 9.29 -16.61
CA ASN A 246 -10.24 9.90 -17.93
C ASN A 246 -9.21 9.18 -18.80
N ARG A 247 -9.54 8.99 -20.07
CA ARG A 247 -8.69 8.32 -21.06
C ARG A 247 -8.00 9.26 -22.04
N ASP A 248 -8.15 10.57 -21.85
CA ASP A 248 -7.70 11.56 -22.81
C ASP A 248 -6.36 12.19 -22.42
N ARG A 249 -5.63 12.57 -23.47
CA ARG A 249 -4.34 13.24 -23.39
C ARG A 249 -4.33 14.42 -22.43
N GLU A 250 -5.35 15.27 -22.49
CA GLU A 250 -5.35 16.57 -21.79
C GLU A 250 -5.52 16.37 -20.29
N ALA A 251 -6.40 15.46 -19.86
CA ALA A 251 -6.54 15.11 -18.46
C ALA A 251 -5.24 14.54 -17.87
N HIS A 252 -4.56 13.65 -18.60
CA HIS A 252 -3.28 13.08 -18.17
C HIS A 252 -2.17 14.13 -18.13
N LEU A 253 -2.07 14.96 -19.17
CA LEU A 253 -1.08 16.04 -19.23
C LEU A 253 -1.30 17.05 -18.09
N TYR A 254 -2.55 17.43 -17.82
CA TYR A 254 -2.89 18.33 -16.73
C TYR A 254 -2.44 17.78 -15.37
N ALA A 255 -2.75 16.51 -15.08
CA ALA A 255 -2.30 15.87 -13.84
C ALA A 255 -0.77 15.81 -13.72
N LEU A 256 -0.06 15.55 -14.83
CA LEU A 256 1.40 15.58 -14.87
C LEU A 256 1.97 17.00 -14.70
N GLN A 257 1.30 18.03 -15.22
CA GLN A 257 1.72 19.42 -15.03
C GLN A 257 1.55 19.88 -13.58
N GLU A 258 0.51 19.44 -12.89
CA GLU A 258 0.34 19.68 -11.45
C GLU A 258 1.46 18.99 -10.64
N LEU A 259 1.79 17.74 -10.99
CA LEU A 259 2.93 17.02 -10.39
C LEU A 259 4.27 17.71 -10.69
N ASP A 260 4.50 18.15 -11.92
CA ASP A 260 5.70 18.90 -12.32
C ASP A 260 5.85 20.20 -11.53
N ALA A 261 4.75 20.94 -11.34
CA ALA A 261 4.73 22.16 -10.54
C ALA A 261 5.05 21.89 -9.06
N LEU A 262 4.48 20.82 -8.48
CA LEU A 262 4.79 20.37 -7.12
C LEU A 262 6.29 20.04 -6.97
N ILE A 263 6.84 19.26 -7.92
CA ILE A 263 8.26 18.92 -7.98
C ILE A 263 9.11 20.20 -8.00
N GLY A 264 8.76 21.17 -8.82
CA GLY A 264 9.45 22.45 -8.89
C GLY A 264 9.44 23.25 -7.59
N ARG A 265 8.29 23.29 -6.89
CA ARG A 265 8.17 23.97 -5.59
C ARG A 265 9.01 23.30 -4.51
N ILE A 266 8.97 21.96 -4.43
CA ILE A 266 9.75 21.20 -3.44
C ILE A 266 11.24 21.28 -3.75
N TRP A 267 11.65 21.10 -5.02
CA TRP A 267 13.05 21.22 -5.44
C TRP A 267 13.63 22.59 -5.10
N THR A 268 12.91 23.66 -5.43
CA THR A 268 13.32 25.04 -5.09
C THR A 268 13.46 25.24 -3.58
N ALA A 269 12.62 24.58 -2.77
CA ALA A 269 12.74 24.61 -1.32
C ALA A 269 13.94 23.80 -0.81
N VAL A 270 14.24 22.65 -1.42
CA VAL A 270 15.44 21.85 -1.12
C VAL A 270 16.71 22.67 -1.39
N GLU A 271 16.80 23.36 -2.54
CA GLU A 271 17.94 24.21 -2.91
C GLU A 271 18.20 25.33 -1.88
N LYS A 272 17.15 25.82 -1.22
CA LYS A 272 17.23 26.88 -0.20
C LYS A 272 17.43 26.33 1.21
N SER A 273 17.40 25.01 1.39
CA SER A 273 17.44 24.38 2.71
C SER A 273 18.88 24.25 3.24
N PRO A 274 19.07 24.13 4.57
CA PRO A 274 20.40 23.97 5.17
C PRO A 274 21.19 22.74 4.72
N LEU A 275 20.50 21.71 4.18
CA LEU A 275 21.11 20.46 3.72
C LEU A 275 20.99 20.29 2.19
N ALA A 276 20.88 21.38 1.43
CA ALA A 276 20.67 21.35 -0.03
C ALA A 276 21.65 20.41 -0.75
N ALA A 277 22.97 20.59 -0.54
CA ALA A 277 24.02 19.79 -1.17
C ALA A 277 24.13 18.35 -0.64
N GLU A 278 23.38 18.01 0.41
CA GLU A 278 23.41 16.70 1.07
C GLU A 278 22.03 16.01 1.05
N THR A 279 21.11 16.50 0.21
CA THR A 279 19.75 15.96 0.07
C THR A 279 19.63 15.13 -1.21
N ALA A 280 19.17 13.88 -1.08
CA ALA A 280 18.68 13.10 -2.20
C ALA A 280 17.19 13.39 -2.42
N PHE A 281 16.84 13.83 -3.62
CA PHE A 281 15.46 14.08 -4.04
C PHE A 281 15.02 13.00 -5.03
N ILE A 282 13.99 12.23 -4.66
CA ILE A 282 13.60 10.99 -5.33
C ILE A 282 12.15 11.10 -5.78
N LEU A 283 11.88 10.75 -7.03
CA LEU A 283 10.53 10.53 -7.56
C LEU A 283 10.38 9.04 -7.86
N VAL A 284 9.36 8.39 -7.31
CA VAL A 284 9.12 6.95 -7.48
C VAL A 284 7.63 6.67 -7.62
N SER A 285 7.31 5.60 -8.35
CA SER A 285 5.95 5.12 -8.51
C SER A 285 5.89 3.62 -8.31
N ASP A 286 4.73 3.16 -7.85
CA ASP A 286 4.38 1.78 -7.56
C ASP A 286 4.02 0.94 -8.79
N HIS A 287 3.41 1.57 -9.81
CA HIS A 287 3.09 0.96 -11.08
C HIS A 287 2.85 2.01 -12.16
N GLY A 288 2.76 1.57 -13.42
CA GLY A 288 2.21 2.40 -14.49
C GLY A 288 0.69 2.22 -14.62
N VAL A 289 0.15 2.73 -15.73
CA VAL A 289 -1.23 2.48 -16.16
C VAL A 289 -1.19 1.83 -17.56
N ASN A 290 -2.15 0.96 -17.83
CA ASN A 290 -2.34 0.31 -19.14
C ASN A 290 -3.33 1.07 -20.04
N THR A 291 -3.67 2.29 -19.64
CA THR A 291 -4.64 3.11 -20.35
C THR A 291 -3.99 3.73 -21.58
N ASP A 292 -4.38 3.25 -22.77
CA ASP A 292 -4.00 3.86 -24.05
C ASP A 292 -5.17 4.70 -24.59
N GLU A 293 -4.92 5.99 -24.82
CA GLU A 293 -5.88 6.95 -25.37
C GLU A 293 -6.47 6.51 -26.72
N ARG A 294 -5.84 5.56 -27.42
CA ARG A 294 -6.24 5.03 -28.73
C ARG A 294 -7.01 3.71 -28.65
N ILE A 295 -6.97 2.99 -27.52
CA ILE A 295 -7.52 1.63 -27.40
C ILE A 295 -8.72 1.60 -26.46
N TYR A 296 -9.88 1.15 -26.96
CA TYR A 296 -11.05 0.87 -26.14
C TYR A 296 -10.82 -0.35 -25.23
N SER A 297 -10.80 -0.11 -23.92
CA SER A 297 -10.75 -1.18 -22.91
C SER A 297 -12.17 -1.63 -22.56
N GLN A 298 -12.41 -2.94 -22.61
CA GLN A 298 -13.69 -3.55 -22.26
C GLN A 298 -13.50 -4.42 -21.01
N GLY A 299 -14.26 -4.12 -19.95
CA GLY A 299 -14.26 -4.91 -18.72
C GLY A 299 -15.17 -6.13 -18.80
N TYR A 300 -14.82 -7.20 -18.07
CA TYR A 300 -15.69 -8.35 -17.82
C TYR A 300 -16.31 -8.23 -16.43
N ASN A 301 -17.64 -8.36 -16.33
CA ASN A 301 -18.31 -8.39 -15.03
C ASN A 301 -18.19 -9.80 -14.41
N LEU A 302 -17.11 -10.02 -13.66
CA LEU A 302 -16.83 -11.31 -13.01
C LEU A 302 -17.87 -11.69 -11.96
N VAL A 303 -18.45 -10.74 -11.24
CA VAL A 303 -19.54 -11.04 -10.29
C VAL A 303 -20.75 -11.59 -11.03
N LYS A 304 -21.14 -10.99 -12.16
CA LYS A 304 -22.24 -11.49 -12.99
C LYS A 304 -21.91 -12.84 -13.61
N LEU A 305 -20.67 -13.05 -14.05
CA LEU A 305 -20.22 -14.33 -14.58
C LEU A 305 -20.35 -15.42 -13.50
N LEU A 306 -19.70 -15.26 -12.35
CA LEU A 306 -19.71 -16.22 -11.24
C LEU A 306 -21.13 -16.46 -10.71
N GLY A 307 -21.96 -15.42 -10.68
CA GLY A 307 -23.38 -15.52 -10.32
C GLY A 307 -24.29 -16.07 -11.43
N SER A 308 -23.79 -16.37 -12.62
CA SER A 308 -24.60 -16.99 -13.67
C SER A 308 -24.60 -18.51 -13.54
N ALA A 309 -25.60 -19.17 -14.14
CA ALA A 309 -25.62 -20.62 -14.27
C ALA A 309 -24.32 -21.17 -14.89
N ALA A 310 -23.80 -20.51 -15.92
CA ALA A 310 -22.56 -20.89 -16.60
C ALA A 310 -21.31 -20.71 -15.72
N GLY A 311 -21.34 -19.75 -14.79
CA GLY A 311 -20.24 -19.52 -13.85
C GLY A 311 -20.42 -20.24 -12.50
N GLY A 312 -21.39 -21.14 -12.35
CA GLY A 312 -21.57 -21.97 -11.16
C GLY A 312 -22.58 -21.44 -10.13
N GLY A 313 -23.23 -20.31 -10.39
CA GLY A 313 -24.30 -19.78 -9.53
C GLY A 313 -23.81 -19.36 -8.15
N HIS A 314 -22.60 -18.82 -8.03
CA HIS A 314 -21.98 -18.49 -6.74
C HIS A 314 -22.64 -17.31 -6.03
N HIS A 315 -22.68 -17.36 -4.70
CA HIS A 315 -22.92 -16.19 -3.86
C HIS A 315 -21.58 -15.48 -3.65
N VAL A 316 -21.44 -14.29 -4.22
CA VAL A 316 -20.14 -13.61 -4.36
C VAL A 316 -20.02 -12.50 -3.32
N ILE A 317 -18.97 -12.55 -2.51
CA ILE A 317 -18.58 -11.46 -1.63
C ILE A 317 -17.57 -10.56 -2.33
N THR A 318 -17.77 -9.25 -2.19
CA THR A 318 -16.83 -8.22 -2.62
C THR A 318 -16.62 -7.17 -1.54
N LYS A 319 -15.45 -6.53 -1.54
CA LYS A 319 -15.12 -5.46 -0.58
C LYS A 319 -15.97 -4.19 -0.70
N ARG A 320 -16.49 -3.92 -1.90
CA ARG A 320 -17.32 -2.76 -2.20
C ARG A 320 -18.47 -3.14 -3.11
N ARG A 321 -19.50 -2.28 -3.14
CA ARG A 321 -20.61 -2.45 -4.09
C ARG A 321 -20.09 -2.34 -5.51
N LEU A 322 -20.63 -3.15 -6.40
CA LEU A 322 -20.40 -2.97 -7.82
C LEU A 322 -20.80 -1.56 -8.24
N LEU A 323 -19.98 -0.91 -9.06
CA LEU A 323 -20.32 0.30 -9.78
C LEU A 323 -21.41 -0.05 -10.81
N LEU A 324 -22.63 -0.19 -10.31
CA LEU A 324 -23.83 -0.30 -11.12
C LEU A 324 -24.24 1.12 -11.48
N ASP A 325 -24.02 1.45 -12.75
CA ASP A 325 -24.21 2.76 -13.37
C ASP A 325 -23.22 3.81 -12.84
N TYR A 326 -22.97 4.87 -13.61
CA TYR A 326 -22.12 6.05 -13.28
C TYR A 326 -22.61 6.84 -12.04
N ALA A 327 -23.29 6.20 -11.11
CA ALA A 327 -23.62 6.76 -9.83
C ALA A 327 -22.35 6.76 -8.97
N ILE A 328 -21.84 7.96 -8.71
CA ILE A 328 -20.97 8.27 -7.56
C ILE A 328 -21.80 8.01 -6.30
N LYS A 329 -22.11 6.74 -6.01
CA LYS A 329 -22.54 6.34 -4.68
C LYS A 329 -21.27 6.34 -3.87
N GLY A 330 -21.10 7.39 -3.06
CA GLY A 330 -19.93 7.58 -2.22
C GLY A 330 -19.50 6.24 -1.62
N ILE A 331 -18.21 5.91 -1.79
CA ILE A 331 -17.58 4.73 -1.21
C ILE A 331 -17.93 4.79 0.27
N TYR A 332 -18.92 3.99 0.67
CA TYR A 332 -19.43 4.06 2.03
C TYR A 332 -18.42 3.26 2.87
N PRO A 333 -17.53 3.95 3.58
CA PRO A 333 -16.22 3.41 3.91
C PRO A 333 -16.23 2.50 5.15
N LEU A 334 -17.41 2.42 5.76
CA LEU A 334 -17.79 1.52 6.85
C LEU A 334 -18.63 0.33 6.36
N VAL A 335 -18.80 0.14 5.04
CA VAL A 335 -19.60 -0.97 4.52
C VAL A 335 -18.88 -2.28 4.83
N PRO A 336 -19.53 -3.21 5.54
CA PRO A 336 -19.02 -4.56 5.66
C PRO A 336 -19.02 -5.23 4.28
N LEU A 337 -18.27 -6.32 4.15
CA LEU A 337 -18.25 -7.16 2.96
C LEU A 337 -19.63 -7.29 2.29
N VAL A 338 -19.69 -6.94 1.01
CA VAL A 338 -20.94 -6.92 0.24
C VAL A 338 -21.19 -8.30 -0.31
N THR A 339 -22.27 -8.93 0.13
CA THR A 339 -22.71 -10.22 -0.40
C THR A 339 -23.69 -10.01 -1.56
N THR A 340 -23.28 -10.39 -2.77
CA THR A 340 -24.16 -10.48 -3.94
C THR A 340 -24.83 -11.85 -3.96
N THR A 341 -26.15 -11.86 -3.73
CA THR A 341 -26.95 -13.08 -3.78
C THR A 341 -27.30 -13.42 -5.22
N THR A 342 -27.18 -14.69 -5.56
CA THR A 342 -27.38 -15.20 -6.91
C THR A 342 -28.67 -16.02 -7.00
N PRO A 343 -29.61 -15.68 -7.89
CA PRO A 343 -30.85 -16.44 -8.06
C PRO A 343 -30.62 -17.78 -8.79
N GLU A 344 -29.57 -17.86 -9.61
CA GLU A 344 -29.13 -19.04 -10.38
C GLU A 344 -28.38 -20.07 -9.51
N SER A 345 -28.34 -19.88 -8.19
CA SER A 345 -27.59 -20.78 -7.33
C SER A 345 -28.31 -22.11 -7.21
N PHE A 346 -27.65 -23.17 -7.65
CA PHE A 346 -28.18 -24.54 -7.60
C PHE A 346 -28.07 -25.18 -6.20
N TYR A 347 -27.33 -24.54 -5.29
CA TYR A 347 -27.10 -24.99 -3.92
C TYR A 347 -27.12 -23.80 -2.96
N LEU A 348 -27.54 -23.99 -1.69
CA LEU A 348 -27.57 -22.90 -0.67
C LEU A 348 -28.44 -21.69 -1.03
N LYS A 349 -29.45 -21.88 -1.88
CA LYS A 349 -30.37 -20.82 -2.32
C LYS A 349 -31.00 -20.09 -1.12
N GLY A 350 -30.83 -18.77 -1.09
CA GLY A 350 -31.35 -17.92 -0.02
C GLY A 350 -30.51 -17.92 1.27
N GLN A 351 -29.34 -18.58 1.27
CA GLN A 351 -28.44 -18.65 2.43
C GLN A 351 -27.12 -17.90 2.20
N SER A 352 -27.11 -16.96 1.26
CA SER A 352 -25.91 -16.21 0.83
C SER A 352 -25.19 -15.47 1.96
N THR A 353 -25.92 -14.98 2.95
CA THR A 353 -25.35 -14.26 4.11
C THR A 353 -24.66 -15.18 5.10
N ALA A 354 -25.08 -16.45 5.17
CA ALA A 354 -24.49 -17.45 6.07
C ALA A 354 -23.39 -18.26 5.38
N TYR A 355 -23.56 -18.54 4.08
CA TYR A 355 -22.68 -19.43 3.31
C TYR A 355 -22.36 -18.82 1.94
N PRO A 356 -21.55 -17.75 1.89
CA PRO A 356 -20.99 -17.28 0.63
C PRO A 356 -20.13 -18.38 0.00
N THR A 357 -20.05 -18.40 -1.33
CA THR A 357 -19.37 -19.48 -2.07
C THR A 357 -18.24 -19.00 -2.96
N ALA A 358 -18.11 -17.69 -3.14
CA ALA A 358 -16.97 -17.05 -3.77
C ALA A 358 -16.65 -15.73 -3.05
N LEU A 359 -15.35 -15.45 -2.84
CA LEU A 359 -14.85 -14.12 -2.47
C LEU A 359 -14.09 -13.57 -3.67
N LEU A 360 -14.30 -12.29 -4.00
CA LEU A 360 -13.71 -11.66 -5.17
C LEU A 360 -13.10 -10.31 -4.78
N ASP A 361 -11.80 -10.14 -5.06
CA ASP A 361 -11.21 -8.81 -5.22
C ASP A 361 -11.17 -8.46 -6.71
N PHE A 362 -11.73 -7.31 -7.04
CA PHE A 362 -11.78 -6.78 -8.40
C PHE A 362 -11.01 -5.45 -8.54
N ASP A 363 -10.27 -5.03 -7.51
CA ASP A 363 -9.45 -3.81 -7.54
C ASP A 363 -8.06 -4.06 -8.14
N GLY A 364 -8.00 -4.86 -9.21
CA GLY A 364 -6.78 -5.10 -9.95
C GLY A 364 -6.78 -4.43 -11.31
N ASN A 365 -5.69 -3.71 -11.64
CA ASN A 365 -5.36 -3.32 -13.02
C ASN A 365 -5.28 -4.58 -13.89
N GLU A 366 -6.40 -4.93 -14.53
CA GLU A 366 -6.66 -6.16 -15.33
C GLU A 366 -6.58 -7.49 -14.56
N ARG A 367 -6.59 -7.46 -13.23
CA ARG A 367 -6.47 -8.67 -12.40
C ARG A 367 -7.63 -8.78 -11.43
N ALA A 368 -7.98 -10.01 -11.09
CA ALA A 368 -8.93 -10.31 -10.05
C ALA A 368 -8.43 -11.52 -9.25
N SER A 369 -8.63 -11.50 -7.93
CA SER A 369 -8.40 -12.66 -7.08
C SER A 369 -9.77 -13.26 -6.73
N PHE A 370 -9.89 -14.58 -6.86
CA PHE A 370 -11.10 -15.29 -6.48
C PHE A 370 -10.78 -16.43 -5.53
N HIS A 371 -11.59 -16.56 -4.48
CA HIS A 371 -11.50 -17.61 -3.49
C HIS A 371 -12.81 -18.39 -3.51
N LEU A 372 -12.77 -19.64 -3.95
CA LEU A 372 -13.94 -20.50 -4.00
C LEU A 372 -14.04 -21.33 -2.73
N ARG A 373 -15.28 -21.55 -2.27
CA ARG A 373 -15.57 -22.48 -1.19
C ARG A 373 -15.27 -23.92 -1.62
N ASP A 374 -14.69 -24.71 -0.72
CA ASP A 374 -14.30 -26.11 -0.99
C ASP A 374 -15.51 -26.94 -1.50
N SER A 375 -15.28 -27.67 -2.59
CA SER A 375 -16.33 -28.44 -3.27
C SER A 375 -16.88 -29.59 -2.43
N ASP A 376 -16.05 -30.25 -1.61
CA ASP A 376 -16.50 -31.33 -0.75
C ASP A 376 -17.25 -30.79 0.47
N LEU A 377 -16.86 -29.63 0.98
CA LEU A 377 -17.65 -28.91 1.98
C LEU A 377 -19.03 -28.50 1.43
N ASN A 378 -19.11 -28.07 0.16
CA ASN A 378 -20.38 -27.82 -0.51
C ASN A 378 -21.21 -29.11 -0.61
N LEU A 379 -20.59 -30.22 -1.03
CA LEU A 379 -21.26 -31.52 -1.14
C LEU A 379 -21.77 -32.04 0.21
N LEU A 380 -20.97 -31.97 1.27
CA LEU A 380 -21.38 -32.36 2.63
C LEU A 380 -22.57 -31.54 3.11
N HIS A 381 -22.59 -30.23 2.85
CA HIS A 381 -23.73 -29.38 3.21
C HIS A 381 -24.98 -29.82 2.43
N ILE A 382 -24.88 -30.03 1.12
CA ILE A 382 -26.01 -30.50 0.30
C ILE A 382 -26.55 -31.83 0.83
N LEU A 383 -25.68 -32.82 1.06
CA LEU A 383 -26.07 -34.14 1.58
C LEU A 383 -26.70 -34.04 2.98
N LEU A 384 -26.19 -33.20 3.86
CA LEU A 384 -26.77 -32.95 5.18
C LEU A 384 -28.17 -32.33 5.09
N ALA A 385 -28.34 -31.31 4.22
CA ALA A 385 -29.63 -30.66 4.00
C ALA A 385 -30.67 -31.66 3.45
N GLU A 386 -30.28 -32.53 2.52
CA GLU A 386 -31.14 -33.60 2.02
C GLU A 386 -31.50 -34.59 3.14
N LEU A 387 -30.54 -35.07 3.93
CA LEU A 387 -30.76 -35.98 5.06
C LEU A 387 -31.71 -35.44 6.13
N GLN A 388 -31.74 -34.12 6.31
CA GLN A 388 -32.63 -33.40 7.23
C GLN A 388 -34.08 -33.28 6.71
N GLN A 389 -34.34 -33.62 5.43
CA GLN A 389 -35.69 -33.63 4.91
C GLN A 389 -36.54 -34.72 5.58
N ARG A 390 -37.77 -34.35 5.93
CA ARG A 390 -38.70 -35.23 6.68
C ARG A 390 -39.20 -36.44 5.89
N LYS A 391 -39.14 -36.41 4.55
CA LYS A 391 -39.77 -37.40 3.65
C LYS A 391 -38.77 -38.14 2.75
N LEU A 392 -37.72 -38.69 3.34
CA LEU A 392 -36.79 -39.59 2.63
C LEU A 392 -37.20 -41.05 2.79
N SER A 393 -37.21 -41.80 1.68
CA SER A 393 -37.34 -43.26 1.75
C SER A 393 -36.13 -43.87 2.46
N ALA A 394 -36.30 -45.02 3.11
CA ALA A 394 -35.21 -45.68 3.82
C ALA A 394 -33.99 -46.00 2.92
N PRO A 395 -34.17 -46.50 1.67
CA PRO A 395 -33.04 -46.72 0.77
C PRO A 395 -32.28 -45.44 0.41
N LEU A 396 -33.00 -44.34 0.17
CA LEU A 396 -32.38 -43.06 -0.18
C LEU A 396 -31.64 -42.44 1.03
N ARG A 397 -32.22 -42.54 2.23
CA ARG A 397 -31.55 -42.10 3.46
C ARG A 397 -30.23 -42.85 3.70
N LEU A 398 -30.22 -44.16 3.48
CA LEU A 398 -28.99 -44.97 3.57
C LEU A 398 -27.96 -44.50 2.53
N ALA A 399 -28.35 -44.38 1.27
CA ALA A 399 -27.45 -43.95 0.19
C ALA A 399 -26.86 -42.55 0.43
N LEU A 400 -27.67 -41.60 0.91
CA LEU A 400 -27.22 -40.25 1.25
C LEU A 400 -26.26 -40.26 2.45
N SER A 401 -26.52 -41.09 3.46
CA SER A 401 -25.65 -41.24 4.63
C SER A 401 -24.30 -41.83 4.23
N ASP A 402 -24.31 -42.88 3.40
CA ASP A 402 -23.09 -43.49 2.86
C ASP A 402 -22.29 -42.50 2.02
N ALA A 403 -22.95 -41.71 1.17
CA ALA A 403 -22.31 -40.65 0.38
C ALA A 403 -21.70 -39.56 1.27
N PHE A 404 -22.41 -39.15 2.33
CA PHE A 404 -21.93 -38.15 3.29
C PHE A 404 -20.66 -38.64 3.98
N PHE A 405 -20.69 -39.82 4.59
CA PHE A 405 -19.53 -40.35 5.30
C PHE A 405 -18.38 -40.74 4.36
N ARG A 406 -18.66 -41.17 3.13
CA ARG A 406 -17.61 -41.40 2.12
C ARG A 406 -16.88 -40.10 1.78
N THR A 407 -17.62 -39.01 1.55
CA THR A 407 -17.05 -37.69 1.25
C THR A 407 -16.22 -37.19 2.44
N LEU A 408 -16.78 -37.27 3.66
CA LEU A 408 -16.09 -36.86 4.88
C LEU A 408 -14.82 -37.69 5.11
N ASN A 409 -14.90 -39.01 4.98
CA ASN A 409 -13.75 -39.90 5.19
C ASN A 409 -12.65 -39.68 4.14
N GLY A 410 -13.01 -39.29 2.92
CA GLY A 410 -12.04 -38.90 1.89
C GLY A 410 -11.21 -37.67 2.28
N ARG A 411 -11.78 -36.74 3.07
CA ARG A 411 -11.10 -35.53 3.56
C ARG A 411 -10.56 -35.65 4.98
N ARG A 412 -10.99 -36.66 5.74
CA ARG A 412 -10.72 -36.81 7.18
C ARG A 412 -9.24 -36.71 7.52
N ALA A 413 -8.36 -37.37 6.77
CA ALA A 413 -6.92 -37.30 7.02
C ALA A 413 -6.39 -35.86 6.87
N GLN A 414 -6.67 -35.21 5.74
CA GLN A 414 -6.26 -33.83 5.46
C GLN A 414 -6.79 -32.85 6.50
N TRP A 415 -8.09 -32.90 6.78
CA TRP A 415 -8.73 -31.98 7.73
C TRP A 415 -8.30 -32.22 9.18
N SER A 416 -7.98 -33.47 9.55
CA SER A 416 -7.42 -33.76 10.88
C SER A 416 -6.00 -33.19 11.03
N THR A 417 -5.17 -33.28 9.97
CA THR A 417 -3.86 -32.62 9.93
C THR A 417 -4.01 -31.11 10.07
N GLN A 418 -4.86 -30.48 9.27
CA GLN A 418 -5.11 -29.03 9.34
C GLN A 418 -5.63 -28.59 10.71
N LEU A 419 -6.52 -29.37 11.33
CA LEU A 419 -6.99 -29.09 12.68
C LEU A 419 -5.87 -29.21 13.72
N THR A 420 -4.95 -30.16 13.56
CA THR A 420 -3.81 -30.33 14.46
C THR A 420 -2.86 -29.15 14.33
N GLU A 421 -2.45 -28.80 13.10
CA GLU A 421 -1.60 -27.65 12.79
C GLU A 421 -2.22 -26.35 13.33
N LEU A 422 -3.51 -26.12 13.08
CA LEU A 422 -4.21 -24.93 13.57
C LEU A 422 -4.25 -24.86 15.11
N ASN A 423 -4.43 -25.99 15.80
CA ASN A 423 -4.39 -26.00 17.26
C ASN A 423 -2.99 -25.72 17.82
N GLU A 424 -1.94 -26.16 17.13
CA GLU A 424 -0.55 -25.81 17.46
C GLU A 424 -0.31 -24.31 17.29
N GLU A 425 -0.74 -23.73 16.16
CA GLU A 425 -0.66 -22.29 15.88
C GLU A 425 -1.47 -21.47 16.90
N LEU A 426 -2.70 -21.88 17.22
CA LEU A 426 -3.50 -21.26 18.28
C LEU A 426 -2.80 -21.33 19.65
N GLY A 427 -2.10 -22.43 19.94
CA GLY A 427 -1.30 -22.57 21.15
C GLY A 427 -0.12 -21.59 21.18
N ALA A 428 0.54 -21.35 20.05
CA ALA A 428 1.60 -20.35 19.92
C ALA A 428 1.03 -18.93 20.05
N LEU A 429 -0.09 -18.64 19.38
CA LEU A 429 -0.76 -17.35 19.41
C LEU A 429 -1.20 -16.96 20.83
N ARG A 430 -1.76 -17.89 21.62
CA ARG A 430 -2.11 -17.65 23.03
C ARG A 430 -0.90 -17.28 23.89
N LYS A 431 0.25 -17.93 23.68
CA LYS A 431 1.49 -17.57 24.39
C LYS A 431 1.96 -16.17 24.00
N GLU A 432 1.83 -15.83 22.72
CA GLU A 432 2.16 -14.49 22.23
C GLU A 432 1.25 -13.42 22.83
N ILE A 433 -0.06 -13.66 22.88
CA ILE A 433 -1.03 -12.77 23.53
C ILE A 433 -0.64 -12.51 24.97
N GLU A 434 -0.26 -13.54 25.74
CA GLU A 434 0.13 -13.36 27.14
C GLU A 434 1.44 -12.56 27.29
N ARG A 435 2.41 -12.77 26.39
CA ARG A 435 3.63 -11.95 26.33
C ARG A 435 3.30 -10.49 26.04
N GLN A 436 2.46 -10.24 25.03
CA GLN A 436 2.05 -8.89 24.64
C GLN A 436 1.22 -8.21 25.72
N ARG A 437 0.32 -8.94 26.39
CA ARG A 437 -0.46 -8.46 27.53
C ARG A 437 0.45 -7.94 28.63
N ALA A 438 1.52 -8.67 28.96
CA ALA A 438 2.50 -8.22 29.95
C ALA A 438 3.20 -6.92 29.53
N ILE A 439 3.59 -6.79 28.25
CA ILE A 439 4.19 -5.57 27.68
C ILE A 439 3.22 -4.39 27.79
N VAL A 440 1.97 -4.56 27.34
CA VAL A 440 0.94 -3.52 27.37
C VAL A 440 0.63 -3.07 28.80
N LEU A 441 0.51 -4.01 29.75
CA LEU A 441 0.26 -3.68 31.16
C LEU A 441 1.43 -2.97 31.84
N ALA A 442 2.66 -3.20 31.37
CA ALA A 442 3.86 -2.52 31.87
C ALA A 442 4.02 -1.09 31.31
N GLN A 443 3.25 -0.70 30.27
CA GLN A 443 3.36 0.63 29.69
C GLN A 443 2.92 1.74 30.66
N PRO A 444 3.56 2.92 30.59
CA PRO A 444 3.13 4.10 31.33
C PRO A 444 1.66 4.47 31.04
N LYS A 445 0.92 4.85 32.08
CA LYS A 445 -0.45 5.41 31.94
C LYS A 445 -0.47 6.87 31.51
N LYS A 446 0.66 7.58 31.67
CA LYS A 446 0.85 8.98 31.30
C LYS A 446 2.19 9.12 30.60
N TRP A 447 2.19 9.89 29.52
CA TRP A 447 3.36 10.14 28.70
C TRP A 447 3.79 11.60 28.87
N SER A 448 5.07 11.83 29.09
CA SER A 448 5.62 13.18 29.12
C SER A 448 5.69 13.77 27.70
N LYS A 449 5.86 15.09 27.60
CA LYS A 449 6.05 15.74 26.30
C LYS A 449 7.28 15.18 25.57
N ALA A 450 8.37 14.93 26.30
CA ALA A 450 9.57 14.31 25.74
C ALA A 450 9.31 12.88 25.23
N ASP A 451 8.45 12.11 25.89
CA ASP A 451 8.06 10.78 25.40
C ASP A 451 7.25 10.86 24.11
N GLN A 452 6.32 11.80 24.02
CA GLN A 452 5.50 12.05 22.84
C GLN A 452 6.33 12.54 21.66
N ASP A 453 7.28 13.44 21.93
CA ASP A 453 8.18 13.99 20.92
C ASP A 453 9.15 12.91 20.41
N ALA A 454 9.50 11.92 21.24
CA ALA A 454 10.26 10.73 20.86
C ALA A 454 9.38 9.60 20.28
N GLY A 455 8.05 9.74 20.25
CA GLY A 455 7.11 8.74 19.72
C GLY A 455 6.92 7.48 20.58
N ARG A 456 7.31 7.50 21.86
CA ARG A 456 7.17 6.33 22.76
C ARG A 456 5.72 6.01 23.10
N ASP A 457 4.87 7.03 23.19
CA ASP A 457 3.42 6.88 23.36
C ASP A 457 2.79 6.15 22.17
N LYS A 458 3.26 6.46 20.95
CA LYS A 458 2.81 5.81 19.72
C LYS A 458 3.22 4.35 19.69
N GLU A 459 4.43 4.05 20.12
CA GLU A 459 4.90 2.67 20.20
C GLU A 459 4.04 1.84 21.17
N ALA A 460 3.63 2.41 22.31
CA ALA A 460 2.72 1.72 23.23
C ALA A 460 1.34 1.43 22.60
N ILE A 461 0.82 2.35 21.78
CA ILE A 461 -0.42 2.11 21.02
C ILE A 461 -0.24 0.96 20.02
N ARG A 462 0.93 0.85 19.36
CA ARG A 462 1.23 -0.30 18.47
C ARG A 462 1.20 -1.62 19.21
N GLN A 463 1.81 -1.68 20.40
CA GLN A 463 1.79 -2.90 21.23
C GLN A 463 0.36 -3.28 21.62
N PHE A 464 -0.50 -2.30 21.94
CA PHE A 464 -1.92 -2.54 22.17
C PHE A 464 -2.64 -3.05 20.92
N ALA A 465 -2.44 -2.41 19.77
CA ALA A 465 -3.07 -2.81 18.51
C ALA A 465 -2.69 -4.23 18.08
N ARG A 466 -1.42 -4.62 18.22
CA ARG A 466 -0.94 -6.00 17.97
C ARG A 466 -1.61 -7.01 18.89
N MET A 467 -1.72 -6.69 20.19
CA MET A 467 -2.42 -7.56 21.14
C MET A 467 -3.91 -7.72 20.80
N ASP A 468 -4.59 -6.62 20.46
CA ASP A 468 -6.01 -6.63 20.08
C ASP A 468 -6.25 -7.44 18.80
N SER A 469 -5.37 -7.28 17.79
CA SER A 469 -5.35 -8.07 16.55
C SER A 469 -5.22 -9.57 16.86
N ALA A 470 -4.18 -9.96 17.59
CA ALA A 470 -3.93 -11.34 17.97
C ALA A 470 -5.10 -11.97 18.77
N MET A 471 -5.73 -11.21 19.66
CA MET A 471 -6.91 -11.66 20.39
C MET A 471 -8.13 -11.86 19.49
N ASN A 472 -8.31 -11.04 18.47
CA ASN A 472 -9.38 -11.22 17.50
C ASN A 472 -9.16 -12.50 16.68
N ASP A 473 -7.95 -12.70 16.18
CA ASP A 473 -7.57 -13.87 15.39
C ASP A 473 -7.75 -15.15 16.21
N GLU A 474 -7.26 -15.18 17.46
CA GLU A 474 -7.42 -16.34 18.35
C GLU A 474 -8.88 -16.75 18.51
N ARG A 475 -9.77 -15.76 18.67
CA ARG A 475 -11.21 -15.99 18.81
C ARG A 475 -11.81 -16.57 17.53
N GLU A 476 -11.53 -15.98 16.38
CA GLU A 476 -12.11 -16.40 15.10
C GLU A 476 -11.61 -17.79 14.69
N TYR A 477 -10.31 -18.04 14.81
CA TYR A 477 -9.71 -19.35 14.52
C TYR A 477 -10.13 -20.43 15.51
N THR A 478 -10.36 -20.09 16.79
CA THR A 478 -10.91 -21.06 17.76
C THR A 478 -12.32 -21.51 17.38
N ILE A 479 -13.17 -20.59 16.88
CA ILE A 479 -14.52 -20.94 16.39
C ILE A 479 -14.42 -21.87 15.18
N TYR A 480 -13.52 -21.57 14.25
CA TYR A 480 -13.28 -22.43 13.08
C TYR A 480 -12.80 -23.83 13.51
N ALA A 481 -11.76 -23.91 14.35
CA ALA A 481 -11.21 -25.17 14.85
C ALA A 481 -12.27 -26.02 15.57
N ALA A 482 -13.10 -25.41 16.41
CA ALA A 482 -14.20 -26.09 17.10
C ALA A 482 -15.29 -26.59 16.15
N THR A 483 -15.50 -25.90 15.02
CA THR A 483 -16.44 -26.32 13.97
C THR A 483 -15.89 -27.51 13.18
N LEU A 484 -14.61 -27.45 12.80
CA LEU A 484 -13.94 -28.53 12.09
C LEU A 484 -13.83 -29.80 12.95
N ALA A 485 -13.50 -29.64 14.23
CA ALA A 485 -13.47 -30.75 15.20
C ALA A 485 -14.82 -31.45 15.32
N ARG A 486 -15.94 -30.70 15.34
CA ARG A 486 -17.29 -31.27 15.37
C ARG A 486 -17.68 -31.98 14.08
N LEU A 487 -17.17 -31.53 12.93
CA LEU A 487 -17.38 -32.21 11.65
C LEU A 487 -16.59 -33.53 11.58
N LEU A 488 -15.44 -33.61 12.24
CA LEU A 488 -14.57 -34.78 12.26
C LEU A 488 -14.90 -35.78 13.38
N ALA A 489 -15.57 -35.37 14.46
CA ALA A 489 -16.06 -36.27 15.50
C ALA A 489 -17.12 -37.24 14.95
#